data_AF-B4NSL3-F1
#
_entry.id   AF-B4NSL3-F1
#
_cell.length_a   1.000
_cell.length_b   1.000
_cell.length_c   1.000
_cell.angle_alpha   90.00
_cell.angle_beta   90.00
_cell.angle_gamma   90.00
#
_symmetry.space_group_name_H-M   'P 1'
#
loop_
_entity.id
_entity.type
_entity.pdbx_description
1 polymer ?
#
loop_
_entity_poly.entity_id
_entity_poly.type
_entity_poly.pdbx_seq_one_letter_code
_entity_poly.pdbx_strand_id
1 'polypeptide(L)'
;MSESGVFAFELGDELATRCGNTLTGVFVPGSRIALSAYRHVTHSSRDAPTETAGQDPVLIYMAQESTLFDEPVLRSVLAEANATFATLQQLGSRATRAEYVNISRAYRSIVRSCLEKLEQAKKSPEVQTDEARLQR
;
A
#
# COMPACT_ATOMS: atom_id res chain seq x y z
N MET A 1 18.25 13.19 12.00
CA MET A 1 19.16 13.17 10.84
C MET A 1 19.21 11.74 10.33
N SER A 2 18.67 11.53 9.13
CA SER A 2 18.96 10.46 8.16
C SER A 2 19.34 9.07 8.70
N GLU A 3 18.34 8.28 9.06
CA GLU A 3 18.35 6.88 8.64
C GLU A 3 17.49 6.80 7.39
N SER A 4 18.15 6.82 6.23
CA SER A 4 17.58 6.28 5.00
C SER A 4 17.44 4.77 5.19
N GLY A 5 16.48 4.38 6.04
CA GLY A 5 16.06 3.00 6.19
C GLY A 5 15.38 2.62 4.90
N VAL A 6 16.15 2.09 3.96
CA VAL A 6 15.57 1.33 2.86
C VAL A 6 14.86 0.16 3.55
N PHE A 7 13.53 0.21 3.62
CA PHE A 7 12.74 -0.90 4.11
C PHE A 7 13.02 -2.09 3.21
N ALA A 8 13.90 -2.97 3.67
CA ALA A 8 14.24 -4.20 2.97
C ALA A 8 13.18 -5.23 3.35
N PHE A 9 12.48 -5.76 2.34
CA PHE A 9 11.70 -6.97 2.51
C PHE A 9 12.61 -8.16 2.20
N GLU A 10 12.75 -9.08 3.14
CA GLU A 10 13.49 -10.32 2.91
C GLU A 10 12.53 -11.37 2.35
N LEU A 11 12.80 -11.84 1.13
CA LEU A 11 12.15 -13.01 0.56
C LEU A 11 12.85 -14.24 1.12
N GLY A 12 12.26 -14.86 2.15
CA GLY A 12 12.81 -16.04 2.84
C GLY A 12 12.71 -17.35 2.03
N ASP A 13 12.96 -17.31 0.72
CA ASP A 13 12.92 -18.49 -0.14
C ASP A 13 14.31 -19.16 -0.26
N GLU A 14 14.37 -20.46 -0.01
CA GLU A 14 15.59 -21.26 -0.13
C GLU A 14 16.13 -21.28 -1.57
N LEU A 15 15.25 -21.22 -2.58
CA LEU A 15 15.65 -21.16 -3.99
C LEU A 15 16.31 -19.83 -4.34
N ALA A 16 15.74 -18.71 -3.88
CA ALA A 16 16.31 -17.37 -4.09
C ALA A 16 17.69 -17.23 -3.42
N THR A 17 17.84 -17.82 -2.23
CA THR A 17 19.11 -17.85 -1.48
C THR A 17 20.17 -18.70 -2.19
N ARG A 18 19.80 -19.86 -2.74
CA ARG A 18 20.71 -20.78 -3.44
C ARG A 18 21.15 -20.30 -4.82
N CYS A 19 20.28 -19.62 -5.56
CA CYS A 19 20.57 -19.16 -6.92
C CYS A 19 21.30 -17.79 -6.99
N GLY A 20 21.89 -17.33 -5.89
CA GLY A 20 22.73 -16.13 -5.88
C GLY A 20 21.94 -14.82 -5.88
N ASN A 21 20.77 -14.78 -5.23
CA ASN A 21 19.96 -13.57 -5.03
C ASN A 21 19.54 -12.86 -6.33
N THR A 22 19.36 -13.59 -7.42
CA THR A 22 18.80 -13.01 -8.64
C THR A 22 17.26 -13.00 -8.55
N LEU A 23 16.68 -11.82 -8.37
CA LEU A 23 15.24 -11.61 -8.29
C LEU A 23 14.75 -10.90 -9.55
N THR A 24 13.67 -11.40 -10.16
CA THR A 24 12.90 -10.66 -11.16
C THR A 24 11.62 -10.14 -10.55
N GLY A 25 11.38 -8.84 -10.74
CA GLY A 25 10.10 -8.20 -10.45
C GLY A 25 9.37 -7.84 -11.74
N VAL A 26 8.07 -8.15 -11.81
CA VAL A 26 7.19 -7.72 -12.92
C VAL A 26 5.99 -7.00 -12.34
N PHE A 27 5.69 -5.82 -12.88
CA PHE A 27 4.46 -5.10 -12.56
C PHE A 27 3.26 -5.86 -13.09
N VAL A 28 2.31 -6.16 -12.21
CA VAL A 28 1.03 -6.77 -12.57
C VAL A 28 -0.12 -5.78 -12.31
N PRO A 29 -1.28 -5.96 -12.96
CA PRO A 29 -2.42 -5.08 -12.73
C PRO A 29 -2.79 -4.93 -11.24
N GLY A 30 -3.20 -3.73 -10.84
CA GLY A 30 -3.62 -3.43 -9.47
C GLY A 30 -2.51 -2.95 -8.52
N SER A 31 -1.49 -2.25 -9.04
CA SER A 31 -0.37 -1.70 -8.25
C SER A 31 0.39 -2.77 -7.45
N ARG A 32 0.58 -3.95 -8.05
CA ARG A 32 1.32 -5.06 -7.44
C ARG A 32 2.58 -5.37 -8.24
N ILE A 33 3.58 -5.88 -7.55
CA ILE A 33 4.82 -6.39 -8.15
C ILE A 33 4.88 -7.88 -7.82
N ALA A 34 4.90 -8.71 -8.86
CA ALA A 34 5.18 -10.13 -8.71
C ALA A 34 6.70 -10.32 -8.69
N LEU A 35 7.22 -10.97 -7.65
CA LEU A 35 8.62 -11.24 -7.42
C LEU A 35 8.85 -12.75 -7.53
N SER A 36 9.85 -13.14 -8.31
CA SER A 36 10.25 -14.53 -8.50
C SER A 36 11.77 -14.64 -8.60
N ALA A 37 12.32 -15.78 -8.17
CA ALA A 37 13.72 -16.10 -8.38
C ALA A 37 14.00 -16.22 -9.90
N TYR A 38 14.93 -15.42 -10.40
CA TYR A 38 15.35 -15.40 -11.79
C TYR A 38 16.60 -16.24 -11.98
N ARG A 39 16.64 -17.06 -13.01
CA ARG A 39 17.91 -17.58 -13.55
C ARG A 39 18.01 -17.10 -14.99
N HIS A 40 19.14 -16.49 -15.34
CA HIS A 40 19.36 -16.00 -16.69
C HIS A 40 19.50 -17.17 -17.68
N VAL A 41 18.57 -17.25 -18.64
CA VAL A 41 18.51 -18.27 -19.69
C VAL A 41 18.78 -17.58 -21.03
N THR A 42 19.89 -17.91 -21.69
CA THR A 42 20.26 -17.34 -23.01
C THR A 42 19.69 -18.16 -24.17
N HIS A 43 19.69 -17.60 -25.38
CA HIS A 43 19.30 -18.30 -26.62
C HIS A 43 20.13 -19.56 -26.92
N SER A 44 21.30 -19.71 -26.30
CA SER A 44 22.20 -20.86 -26.43
C SER A 44 21.98 -21.94 -25.37
N SER A 45 21.08 -21.70 -24.42
CA SER A 45 20.75 -22.69 -23.38
C SER A 45 19.88 -23.80 -23.97
N ARG A 46 20.21 -25.04 -23.64
CA ARG A 46 19.35 -26.19 -23.98
C ARG A 46 18.19 -26.23 -23.00
N ASP A 47 17.00 -26.53 -23.52
CA ASP A 47 15.83 -26.81 -22.71
C ASP A 47 16.06 -28.13 -21.95
N ALA A 48 16.44 -28.01 -20.69
CA ALA A 48 16.74 -29.12 -19.79
C ALA A 48 16.27 -28.76 -18.39
N PRO A 49 15.79 -29.73 -17.59
CA PRO A 49 15.44 -29.50 -16.21
C PRO A 49 16.62 -28.87 -15.46
N THR A 50 16.36 -27.82 -14.70
CA THR A 50 17.36 -27.22 -13.81
C THR A 50 17.79 -28.21 -12.73
N GLU A 51 18.98 -28.03 -12.17
CA GLU A 51 19.54 -28.89 -11.11
C GLU A 51 18.64 -28.97 -9.86
N THR A 52 17.78 -27.97 -9.65
CA THR A 52 16.81 -27.88 -8.55
C THR A 52 15.38 -28.29 -8.96
N ALA A 53 15.17 -28.72 -10.21
CA ALA A 53 13.84 -29.11 -10.69
C ALA A 53 13.29 -30.30 -9.88
N GLY A 54 12.14 -30.10 -9.24
CA GLY A 54 11.48 -31.10 -8.40
C GLY A 54 12.04 -31.24 -6.98
N GLN A 55 13.03 -30.42 -6.59
CA GLN A 55 13.52 -30.37 -5.21
C GLN A 55 12.70 -29.40 -4.37
N ASP A 56 12.52 -28.17 -4.85
CA ASP A 56 11.89 -27.09 -4.11
C ASP A 56 10.74 -26.46 -4.91
N PRO A 57 9.65 -26.04 -4.25
CA PRO A 57 8.55 -25.36 -4.92
C PRO A 57 8.98 -23.97 -5.40
N VAL A 58 8.62 -23.61 -6.63
CA VAL A 58 8.80 -22.24 -7.12
C VAL A 58 7.75 -21.34 -6.46
N LEU A 59 8.18 -20.44 -5.59
CA LEU A 59 7.31 -19.48 -4.92
C LEU A 59 7.28 -18.16 -5.69
N ILE A 60 6.06 -17.69 -5.98
CA ILE A 60 5.81 -16.37 -6.57
C ILE A 60 5.23 -15.49 -5.48
N TYR A 61 5.98 -14.46 -5.10
CA TYR A 61 5.55 -13.51 -4.08
C TYR A 61 4.85 -12.33 -4.75
N MET A 62 3.69 -11.94 -4.23
CA MET A 62 3.00 -10.74 -4.68
C MET A 62 3.20 -9.65 -3.64
N ALA A 63 4.05 -8.67 -3.94
CA ALA A 63 4.13 -7.45 -3.18
C ALA A 63 2.98 -6.53 -3.61
N GLN A 64 2.10 -6.18 -2.69
CA GLN A 64 1.08 -5.16 -2.88
C GLN A 64 1.43 -3.99 -1.97
N GLU A 65 1.57 -2.80 -2.55
CA GLU A 65 1.55 -1.58 -1.75
C GLU A 65 0.15 -1.47 -1.14
N SER A 66 0.06 -1.33 0.18
CA SER A 66 -1.21 -0.97 0.82
C SER A 66 -1.57 0.42 0.31
N THR A 67 -2.42 0.46 -0.70
CA THR A 67 -2.75 1.74 -1.32
C THR A 67 -3.53 2.57 -0.30
N LEU A 68 -3.36 3.89 -0.34
CA LEU A 68 -4.13 4.85 0.48
C LEU A 68 -5.67 4.65 0.35
N PHE A 69 -6.12 3.92 -0.67
CA PHE A 69 -7.53 3.65 -0.96
C PHE A 69 -8.09 2.39 -0.27
N ASP A 70 -7.23 1.47 0.17
CA ASP A 70 -7.65 0.27 0.89
C ASP A 70 -7.98 0.58 2.35
N GLU A 71 -7.36 1.61 2.92
CA GLU A 71 -7.60 2.04 4.30
C GLU A 71 -8.98 2.71 4.44
N PRO A 72 -9.94 2.10 5.15
CA PRO A 72 -11.34 2.57 5.18
C PRO A 72 -11.48 3.97 5.76
N VAL A 73 -10.65 4.32 6.75
CA VAL A 73 -10.66 5.67 7.35
C VAL A 73 -10.19 6.70 6.33
N LEU A 74 -9.11 6.41 5.62
CA LEU A 74 -8.52 7.33 4.66
C LEU A 74 -9.41 7.51 3.42
N ARG A 75 -10.03 6.42 2.94
CA ARG A 75 -11.05 6.45 1.90
C ARG A 75 -12.25 7.31 2.30
N SER A 76 -12.70 7.22 3.55
CA SER A 76 -13.80 8.05 4.06
C SER A 76 -13.42 9.53 4.07
N VAL A 77 -12.21 9.88 4.51
CA VAL A 77 -11.71 11.27 4.52
C VAL A 77 -11.65 11.82 3.09
N LEU A 78 -11.07 11.06 2.17
CA LEU A 78 -10.91 11.47 0.79
C LEU A 78 -12.27 11.70 0.10
N ALA A 79 -13.24 10.80 0.31
CA ALA A 79 -14.57 10.93 -0.26
C ALA A 79 -15.27 12.21 0.22
N GLU A 80 -15.23 12.49 1.52
CA GLU A 80 -15.86 13.67 2.11
C GLU A 80 -15.17 14.98 1.72
N ALA A 81 -13.83 14.97 1.63
CA ALA A 81 -13.06 16.13 1.15
C ALA A 81 -13.39 16.43 -0.32
N ASN A 82 -13.47 15.40 -1.17
CA ASN A 82 -13.85 15.55 -2.58
C ASN A 82 -15.29 16.03 -2.73
N ALA A 83 -16.23 15.54 -1.92
CA ALA A 83 -17.62 16.02 -1.91
C ALA A 83 -17.71 17.50 -1.51
N THR A 84 -16.96 17.91 -0.49
CA THR A 84 -16.88 19.31 -0.06
C THR A 84 -16.30 20.19 -1.17
N PHE A 85 -15.25 19.73 -1.83
CA PHE A 85 -14.62 20.43 -2.95
C PHE A 85 -15.58 20.60 -4.13
N ALA A 86 -16.26 19.53 -4.55
CA ALA A 86 -17.25 19.58 -5.62
C ALA A 86 -18.40 20.55 -5.28
N THR A 87 -18.85 20.54 -4.03
CA THR A 87 -19.88 21.47 -3.54
C THR A 87 -19.39 22.92 -3.65
N LEU A 88 -18.17 23.22 -3.20
CA LEU A 88 -17.59 24.56 -3.32
C LEU A 88 -17.42 25.00 -4.77
N GLN A 89 -17.04 24.10 -5.68
CA GLN A 89 -16.96 24.40 -7.11
C GLN A 89 -18.33 24.76 -7.71
N GLN A 90 -19.40 24.06 -7.32
CA GLN A 90 -20.75 24.34 -7.79
C GLN A 90 -21.30 25.68 -7.28
N LEU A 91 -21.04 25.99 -6.00
CA LEU A 91 -21.42 27.26 -5.39
C LEU A 91 -20.71 28.45 -6.05
N GLY A 92 -19.46 28.24 -6.52
CA GLY A 92 -18.71 29.22 -7.30
C GLY A 92 -18.64 30.57 -6.57
N SER A 93 -18.68 31.70 -7.29
CA SER A 93 -18.78 33.05 -6.70
C SER A 93 -20.23 33.49 -6.40
N ARG A 94 -21.22 32.63 -6.64
CA ARG A 94 -22.65 32.96 -6.53
C ARG A 94 -23.21 32.72 -5.14
N ALA A 95 -22.44 32.07 -4.28
CA ALA A 95 -22.83 31.73 -2.93
C ALA A 95 -22.81 32.93 -1.99
N THR A 96 -23.76 32.94 -1.08
CA THR A 96 -23.82 33.87 0.05
C THR A 96 -22.76 33.52 1.08
N ARG A 97 -22.33 34.52 1.86
CA ARG A 97 -21.42 34.31 3.00
C ARG A 97 -21.93 33.25 3.99
N ALA A 98 -23.24 33.17 4.18
CA ALA A 98 -23.87 32.19 5.07
C ALA A 98 -23.64 30.75 4.59
N GLU A 99 -23.73 30.49 3.28
CA GLU A 99 -23.50 29.17 2.69
C GLU A 99 -22.05 28.73 2.86
N TYR A 100 -21.07 29.61 2.61
CA TYR A 100 -19.67 29.28 2.88
C TYR A 100 -19.39 29.00 4.36
N VAL A 101 -20.02 29.74 5.27
CA VAL A 101 -19.88 29.49 6.72
C VAL A 101 -20.47 28.13 7.08
N ASN A 102 -21.61 27.75 6.50
CA ASN A 102 -22.23 26.45 6.72
C ASN A 102 -21.36 25.31 6.19
N ILE A 103 -20.81 25.45 4.98
CA ILE A 103 -19.87 24.46 4.40
C ILE A 103 -18.62 24.35 5.25
N SER A 104 -18.06 25.47 5.72
CA SER A 104 -16.88 25.46 6.60
C SER A 104 -17.16 24.77 7.94
N ARG A 105 -18.37 24.94 8.51
CA ARG A 105 -18.80 24.23 9.72
C ARG A 105 -18.96 22.73 9.47
N ALA A 106 -19.62 22.36 8.37
CA ALA A 106 -19.81 20.96 7.97
C ALA A 106 -18.45 20.26 7.75
N TYR A 107 -17.55 20.88 6.99
CA TYR A 107 -16.19 20.37 6.76
C TYR A 107 -15.42 20.15 8.07
N ARG A 108 -15.44 21.11 9.00
CA ARG A 108 -14.81 20.94 10.31
C ARG A 108 -15.44 19.82 11.15
N SER A 109 -16.74 19.59 11.01
CA SER A 109 -17.43 18.48 11.67
C SER A 109 -17.01 17.13 11.09
N ILE A 110 -16.92 17.03 9.76
CA ILE A 110 -16.45 15.85 9.03
C ILE A 110 -15.03 15.49 9.45
N VAL A 111 -14.11 16.47 9.43
CA VAL A 111 -12.71 16.26 9.82
C VAL A 111 -12.61 15.73 11.26
N ARG A 112 -13.38 16.29 12.20
CA ARG A 112 -13.43 15.77 13.58
C ARG A 112 -13.91 14.32 13.63
N SER A 113 -15.01 13.99 12.96
CA SER A 113 -15.53 12.62 12.94
C SER A 113 -14.52 11.64 12.34
N CYS A 114 -13.77 12.05 11.32
CA CYS A 114 -12.72 11.21 10.75
C CYS A 114 -11.53 11.01 11.69
N LEU A 115 -11.12 12.05 12.42
CA LEU A 115 -10.08 11.95 13.44
C LEU A 115 -10.51 11.03 14.60
N GLU A 116 -11.77 11.13 15.04
CA GLU A 116 -12.33 10.22 16.06
C GLU A 116 -12.33 8.76 15.59
N LYS A 117 -12.74 8.51 14.33
CA LYS A 117 -12.66 7.18 13.72
C LYS A 117 -11.22 6.67 13.64
N LEU A 118 -10.26 7.54 13.33
CA LEU A 118 -8.84 7.20 13.29
C LEU A 118 -8.30 6.83 14.68
N GLU A 119 -8.66 7.60 15.72
CA GLU A 119 -8.29 7.28 17.10
C GLU A 119 -8.90 5.96 17.58
N GLN A 120 -10.13 5.65 17.15
CA GLN A 120 -10.77 4.37 17.43
C GLN A 120 -10.08 3.22 16.67
N ALA A 121 -9.77 3.41 15.39
CA ALA A 121 -9.05 2.43 14.58
C ALA A 121 -7.66 2.12 15.15
N LYS A 122 -6.95 3.14 15.68
CA LYS A 122 -5.67 2.95 16.39
C LYS A 122 -5.81 2.05 17.63
N LYS A 123 -6.97 2.08 18.30
CA LYS A 123 -7.23 1.24 19.47
C LYS A 123 -7.61 -0.21 19.10
N SER A 124 -7.73 -0.54 17.81
CA SER A 124 -7.99 -1.90 17.37
C SER A 124 -6.79 -2.82 17.66
N PRO A 125 -7.02 -4.10 17.97
CA PRO A 125 -5.96 -5.04 18.29
C PRO A 125 -5.00 -5.26 17.12
N GLU A 126 -5.49 -5.20 15.88
CA GLU A 126 -4.68 -5.37 14.66
C GLU A 126 -3.55 -4.34 14.57
N VAL A 127 -3.87 -3.06 14.81
CA VAL A 127 -2.90 -1.95 14.75
C VAL A 127 -1.93 -1.96 15.95
N GLN A 128 -2.42 -2.32 17.14
CA GLN A 128 -1.58 -2.41 18.34
C GLN A 128 -0.54 -3.55 18.26
N THR A 129 -0.89 -4.65 17.60
CA THR A 129 0.02 -5.79 17.41
C THR A 129 1.18 -5.42 16.49
N ASP A 130 0.93 -4.58 15.49
CA ASP A 130 1.97 -4.04 14.59
C ASP A 130 2.89 -3.03 15.28
N GLU A 131 2.35 -2.09 16.08
CA GLU A 131 3.17 -1.16 16.88
C GLU A 131 4.12 -1.92 17.83
N ALA A 132 3.65 -2.99 18.47
CA ALA A 132 4.48 -3.82 19.35
C ALA A 132 5.53 -4.66 18.61
N ARG A 133 5.27 -5.02 17.34
CA ARG A 133 6.22 -5.73 16.46
C ARG A 133 7.34 -4.80 15.98
N LEU A 134 7.01 -3.55 15.64
CA LEU A 134 7.96 -2.53 15.18
C LEU A 134 8.88 -2.01 16.30
N GLN A 135 8.51 -2.21 17.58
CA GLN A 135 9.32 -1.82 18.74
C GLN A 135 10.31 -2.91 19.21
N ARG A 136 10.32 -4.09 18.59
CA ARG A 136 11.28 -5.17 18.85
C ARG A 136 12.37 -5.20 17.79
#